data_AF-A0A921ZSH2-F1
#
_entry.id   AF-A0A921ZSH2-F1
#
_cell.length_a   1.000
_cell.length_b   1.000
_cell.length_c   1.000
_cell.angle_alpha   90.00
_cell.angle_beta   90.00
_cell.angle_gamma   90.00
#
_symmetry.space_group_name_H-M   'P 1'
#
loop_
_entity.id
_entity.type
_entity.pdbx_description
1 polymer ?
#
loop_
_entity_poly.entity_id
_entity_poly.type
_entity_poly.pdbx_seq_one_letter_code
_entity_poly.pdbx_strand_id
1 'polypeptide(L)'
;MWACGVVLASALSARYPFFRAADDVSALAELADLVGSAALQRAAGSLGRRVVTSSHRRGLCLRKLCARLRQPPPAAPAAHPPAAHPPAAACPRCRLPDTQCLCKDDTKREEDFDPHAFVAGFPDSAFSLAARLLDPNPRTRISAADALHHPFLSAC
;
A
#
# COMPACT_ATOMS: atom_id res chain seq x y z
N MET A 1 6.03 13.23 8.96
CA MET A 1 5.05 12.80 7.94
C MET A 1 5.35 11.41 7.38
N TRP A 2 6.48 11.16 6.71
CA TRP A 2 6.81 9.80 6.22
C TRP A 2 6.77 8.74 7.34
N ALA A 3 7.48 9.00 8.45
CA ALA A 3 7.48 8.11 9.61
C ALA A 3 6.06 7.82 10.15
N CYS A 4 5.18 8.83 10.17
CA CYS A 4 3.77 8.65 10.54
C CYS A 4 3.06 7.71 9.56
N GLY A 5 3.36 7.81 8.26
CA GLY A 5 2.89 6.87 7.25
C GLY A 5 3.36 5.43 7.48
N VAL A 6 4.61 5.25 7.91
CA VAL A 6 5.15 3.92 8.26
C VAL A 6 4.45 3.36 9.50
N VAL A 7 4.24 4.18 10.53
CA VAL A 7 3.49 3.78 11.75
C VAL A 7 2.06 3.39 11.38
N LEU A 8 1.38 4.20 10.55
CA LEU A 8 0.03 3.89 10.07
C LEU A 8 0.03 2.62 9.22
N ALA A 9 0.99 2.40 8.33
CA ALA A 9 1.09 1.17 7.54
C ALA A 9 1.34 -0.07 8.43
N SER A 10 2.16 0.05 9.48
CA SER A 10 2.31 -0.99 10.50
C SER A 10 0.98 -1.30 11.19
N ALA A 11 0.25 -0.27 11.61
CA ALA A 11 -1.07 -0.44 12.21
C ALA A 11 -2.06 -1.08 11.22
N LEU A 12 -2.17 -0.59 9.99
CA LEU A 12 -3.09 -1.10 8.96
C LEU A 12 -2.76 -2.52 8.51
N SER A 13 -1.50 -2.94 8.55
CA SER A 13 -1.09 -4.29 8.15
C SER A 13 -1.02 -5.31 9.30
N ALA A 14 -1.10 -4.84 10.56
CA ALA A 14 -0.76 -5.62 11.76
C ALA A 14 0.65 -6.22 11.71
N ARG A 15 1.61 -5.54 11.07
CA ARG A 15 3.00 -5.98 10.97
C ARG A 15 3.94 -4.89 11.47
N TYR A 16 4.76 -5.24 12.46
CA TYR A 16 5.80 -4.38 13.00
C TYR A 16 7.10 -5.17 13.18
N PRO A 17 8.25 -4.65 12.72
CA PRO A 17 8.39 -3.45 11.89
C PRO A 17 7.83 -3.68 10.47
N PHE A 18 7.26 -2.63 9.84
CA PHE A 18 6.69 -2.74 8.48
C PHE A 18 7.78 -2.98 7.42
N PHE A 19 8.86 -2.21 7.49
CA PHE A 19 10.08 -2.41 6.71
C PHE A 19 11.13 -3.15 7.56
N ARG A 20 11.90 -4.06 6.96
CA ARG A 20 12.88 -4.92 7.65
C ARG A 20 14.27 -4.86 7.00
N ALA A 21 14.65 -3.70 6.52
CA ALA A 21 15.95 -3.47 5.91
C ALA A 21 17.09 -3.46 6.95
N ALA A 22 18.19 -4.13 6.61
CA ALA A 22 19.40 -4.16 7.43
C ALA A 22 20.34 -2.97 7.16
N ASP A 23 20.18 -2.32 6.01
CA ASP A 23 21.01 -1.22 5.51
C ASP A 23 20.18 -0.28 4.61
N ASP A 24 20.74 0.89 4.28
CA ASP A 24 20.05 1.93 3.50
C ASP A 24 19.72 1.51 2.06
N VAL A 25 20.53 0.65 1.44
CA VAL A 25 20.29 0.18 0.06
C VAL A 25 19.12 -0.80 0.06
N SER A 26 19.10 -1.73 1.02
CA SER A 26 17.96 -2.62 1.26
C SER A 26 16.69 -1.83 1.61
N ALA A 27 16.81 -0.75 2.39
CA ALA A 27 15.68 0.12 2.70
C ALA A 27 15.14 0.80 1.43
N LEU A 28 16.03 1.32 0.57
CA LEU A 28 15.62 1.92 -0.70
C LEU A 28 14.97 0.92 -1.65
N ALA A 29 15.40 -0.35 -1.61
CA ALA A 29 14.77 -1.43 -2.36
C ALA A 29 13.34 -1.73 -1.85
N GLU A 30 13.15 -1.84 -0.53
CA GLU A 30 11.81 -2.02 0.06
C GLU A 30 10.89 -0.81 -0.22
N LEU A 31 11.44 0.40 -0.22
CA LEU A 31 10.71 1.59 -0.67
C LEU A 31 10.29 1.45 -2.14
N ALA A 32 11.21 1.04 -3.02
CA ALA A 32 10.91 0.85 -4.44
C ALA A 32 9.84 -0.24 -4.66
N ASP A 33 9.83 -1.29 -3.85
CA ASP A 33 8.78 -2.31 -3.88
C ASP A 33 7.42 -1.74 -3.51
N LEU A 34 7.34 -0.90 -2.46
CA LEU A 34 6.09 -0.27 -2.05
C LEU A 34 5.63 0.82 -3.03
N VAL A 35 6.46 1.85 -3.27
CA VAL A 35 6.07 3.04 -4.05
C VAL A 35 6.27 2.89 -5.56
N GLY A 36 7.06 1.92 -6.00
CA GLY A 36 7.43 1.72 -7.40
C GLY A 36 8.67 2.51 -7.81
N SER A 37 9.50 1.91 -8.65
CA SER A 37 10.78 2.48 -9.10
C SER A 37 10.61 3.84 -9.77
N ALA A 38 9.60 3.99 -10.65
CA ALA A 38 9.42 5.22 -11.40
C ALA A 38 9.04 6.42 -10.51
N ALA A 39 8.18 6.21 -9.52
CA ALA A 39 7.80 7.26 -8.56
C ALA A 39 8.99 7.65 -7.68
N LEU A 40 9.73 6.66 -7.18
CA LEU A 40 10.93 6.87 -6.38
C LEU A 40 12.03 7.62 -7.16
N GLN A 41 12.27 7.25 -8.40
CA GLN A 41 13.25 7.89 -9.28
C GLN A 41 12.88 9.34 -9.59
N ARG A 42 11.60 9.63 -9.87
CA ARG A 42 11.12 11.01 -10.07
C ARG A 42 11.30 11.86 -8.81
N ALA A 43 10.96 11.30 -7.64
CA ALA A 43 11.15 11.98 -6.36
C ALA A 43 12.64 12.24 -6.06
N ALA A 44 13.53 11.27 -6.33
CA ALA A 44 14.96 11.48 -6.19
C ALA A 44 15.47 12.58 -7.14
N GLY A 45 15.01 12.57 -8.40
CA GLY A 45 15.38 13.57 -9.41
C GLY A 45 14.98 15.00 -9.00
N SER A 46 13.79 15.19 -8.43
CA SER A 46 13.34 16.51 -7.95
C SER A 46 14.17 17.05 -6.76
N LEU A 47 14.92 16.17 -6.09
CA LEU A 47 15.85 16.46 -5.01
C LEU A 47 17.31 16.52 -5.48
N GLY A 48 17.59 16.47 -6.79
CA GLY A 48 18.95 16.50 -7.33
C GLY A 48 19.73 15.21 -7.07
N ARG A 49 19.04 14.08 -6.90
CA ARG A 49 19.62 12.73 -6.71
C ARG A 49 19.23 11.81 -7.86
N ARG A 50 20.09 10.84 -8.17
CA ARG A 50 19.83 9.82 -9.18
C ARG A 50 19.78 8.45 -8.53
N VAL A 51 18.64 7.79 -8.64
CA VAL A 51 18.44 6.40 -8.20
C VAL A 51 18.35 5.51 -9.44
N VAL A 52 19.09 4.42 -9.45
CA VAL A 52 19.06 3.42 -10.53
C VAL A 52 18.71 2.07 -9.91
N THR A 53 17.75 1.37 -10.52
CA THR A 53 17.32 0.04 -10.08
C THR A 53 17.58 -0.96 -11.19
N SER A 54 18.14 -2.13 -10.88
CA SER A 54 18.40 -3.19 -11.86
C SER A 54 17.13 -3.80 -12.45
N SER A 55 16.03 -3.77 -11.69
CA SER A 55 14.71 -4.23 -12.13
C SER A 55 13.64 -3.18 -11.86
N HIS A 56 12.65 -3.11 -12.75
CA HIS A 56 11.53 -2.19 -12.61
C HIS A 56 10.49 -2.73 -11.63
N ARG A 57 10.12 -1.92 -10.63
CA ARG A 57 9.05 -2.20 -9.68
C ARG A 57 7.86 -1.31 -9.96
N ARG A 58 6.66 -1.91 -10.06
CA ARG A 58 5.41 -1.19 -10.32
C ARG A 58 4.80 -0.57 -9.05
N GLY A 59 5.33 -0.91 -7.87
CA GLY A 59 4.72 -0.56 -6.59
C GLY A 59 3.56 -1.49 -6.21
N LEU A 60 3.14 -1.40 -4.95
CA LEU A 60 2.07 -2.23 -4.38
C LEU A 60 0.87 -1.38 -3.94
N CYS A 61 -0.32 -1.98 -3.97
CA CYS A 61 -1.52 -1.42 -3.33
C CYS A 61 -1.54 -1.81 -1.84
N LEU A 62 -1.37 -0.82 -0.96
CA LEU A 62 -1.35 -1.05 0.48
C LEU A 62 -2.66 -1.65 1.01
N ARG A 63 -3.81 -1.26 0.43
CA ARG A 63 -5.13 -1.84 0.73
C ARG A 63 -5.14 -3.35 0.52
N LYS A 64 -4.76 -3.81 -0.67
CA LYS A 64 -4.69 -5.24 -1.04
C LYS A 64 -3.66 -5.99 -0.19
N LEU A 65 -2.51 -5.36 0.08
CA LEU A 65 -1.48 -5.92 0.94
C LEU A 65 -1.99 -6.14 2.37
N CYS A 66 -2.64 -5.14 2.97
CA CYS A 66 -3.17 -5.24 4.33
C CYS A 66 -4.31 -6.26 4.42
N ALA A 67 -5.20 -6.30 3.42
CA ALA A 67 -6.24 -7.32 3.32
C ALA A 67 -5.63 -8.72 3.45
N ARG A 68 -4.56 -8.98 2.69
CA ARG A 68 -3.87 -10.28 2.68
C ARG A 68 -3.08 -10.56 3.96
N LEU A 69 -2.36 -9.58 4.50
CA LEU A 69 -1.52 -9.76 5.70
C LEU A 69 -2.34 -9.98 6.99
N ARG A 70 -3.59 -9.53 7.00
CA ARG A 70 -4.56 -9.68 8.09
C ARG A 70 -5.53 -10.85 7.89
N GLN A 71 -5.42 -11.59 6.78
CA GLN A 71 -6.19 -12.83 6.65
C GLN A 71 -5.85 -13.76 7.83
N PRO A 72 -6.87 -14.35 8.48
CA PRO A 72 -6.61 -15.39 9.47
C PRO A 72 -5.81 -16.52 8.80
N PRO A 73 -4.95 -17.22 9.57
CA PRO A 73 -4.28 -18.41 9.05
C PRO A 73 -5.34 -19.35 8.48
N PRO A 74 -5.05 -20.05 7.36
CA PRO A 74 -5.99 -20.99 6.79
C PRO A 74 -6.41 -21.96 7.88
N ALA A 75 -7.73 -22.11 8.09
CA ALA A 75 -8.25 -23.11 9.00
C ALA A 75 -7.66 -24.47 8.62
N ALA A 76 -7.47 -25.35 9.61
CA ALA A 76 -7.05 -26.74 9.37
C ALA A 76 -7.85 -27.31 8.19
N PRO A 77 -7.21 -28.11 7.30
CA PRO A 77 -7.84 -28.54 6.06
C PRO A 77 -9.19 -29.17 6.37
N ALA A 78 -10.27 -28.50 5.96
CA ALA A 78 -11.61 -29.05 6.10
C ALA A 78 -11.66 -30.38 5.34
N ALA A 79 -12.27 -31.39 5.93
CA ALA A 79 -12.41 -32.73 5.35
C ALA A 79 -13.17 -32.74 4.01
N HIS A 80 -13.70 -31.61 3.56
CA HIS A 80 -14.39 -31.43 2.29
C HIS A 80 -13.74 -30.29 1.50
N PRO A 81 -13.43 -30.49 0.21
CA PRO A 81 -12.98 -29.40 -0.64
C PRO A 81 -14.08 -28.33 -0.69
N PRO A 82 -13.76 -27.04 -0.45
CA PRO A 82 -14.75 -25.99 -0.61
C PRO A 82 -15.24 -25.99 -2.06
N ALA A 83 -16.56 -25.84 -2.23
CA ALA A 83 -17.21 -25.76 -3.53
C ALA A 83 -16.47 -24.77 -4.44
N ALA A 84 -16.26 -25.18 -5.69
CA ALA A 84 -15.53 -24.45 -6.72
C ALA A 84 -15.90 -22.96 -6.68
N HIS A 85 -14.96 -22.14 -6.19
CA HIS A 85 -15.12 -20.71 -6.20
C HIS A 85 -15.24 -20.27 -7.67
N PRO A 86 -16.12 -19.29 -7.99
CA PRO A 86 -16.19 -18.75 -9.34
C PRO A 86 -14.78 -18.30 -9.77
N PRO A 87 -14.44 -18.38 -11.08
CA PRO A 87 -13.11 -18.01 -11.54
C PRO A 87 -12.84 -16.57 -11.12
N ALA A 88 -11.93 -16.38 -10.17
CA ALA A 88 -11.54 -15.06 -9.72
C ALA A 88 -11.06 -14.29 -10.96
N ALA A 89 -11.64 -13.11 -11.19
CA ALA A 89 -11.18 -12.26 -12.27
C ALA A 89 -9.66 -12.07 -12.13
N ALA A 90 -8.96 -12.15 -13.26
CA ALA A 90 -7.52 -12.00 -13.30
C ALA A 90 -7.19 -10.52 -13.49
N CYS A 91 -6.24 -10.02 -12.70
CA CYS A 91 -5.81 -8.63 -12.83
C CYS A 91 -5.23 -8.40 -14.24
N PRO A 92 -5.71 -7.41 -15.02
CA PRO A 92 -5.23 -7.17 -16.38
C PRO A 92 -3.74 -6.77 -16.44
N ARG A 93 -3.16 -6.38 -15.30
CA ARG A 93 -1.78 -5.87 -15.20
C ARG A 93 -0.75 -6.94 -14.86
N CYS A 94 -1.06 -7.85 -13.94
CA CYS A 94 -0.14 -8.93 -13.53
C CYS A 94 -0.65 -10.33 -13.83
N ARG A 95 -1.88 -10.47 -14.34
CA ARG A 95 -2.57 -11.73 -14.69
C ARG A 95 -2.75 -12.71 -13.52
N LEU A 96 -2.46 -12.28 -12.30
CA LEU A 96 -2.76 -13.05 -11.09
C LEU A 96 -4.26 -12.95 -10.77
N PRO A 97 -4.85 -13.96 -10.10
CA PRO A 97 -6.18 -13.85 -9.51
C PRO A 97 -6.30 -12.60 -8.64
N ASP A 98 -7.47 -11.95 -8.63
CA ASP A 98 -7.69 -10.73 -7.83
C ASP A 98 -7.41 -10.93 -6.34
N THR A 99 -7.62 -12.15 -5.82
CA THR A 99 -7.28 -12.54 -4.44
C THR A 99 -5.78 -12.56 -4.14
N GLN A 100 -4.93 -12.65 -5.16
CA GLN A 100 -3.47 -12.71 -5.06
C GLN A 100 -2.79 -11.43 -5.60
N CYS A 101 -3.55 -10.56 -6.28
CA CYS A 101 -3.05 -9.35 -6.88
C CYS A 101 -2.71 -8.27 -5.84
N LEU A 102 -1.57 -7.60 -6.03
CA LEU A 102 -1.17 -6.41 -5.25
C LEU A 102 -0.88 -5.19 -6.13
N CYS A 103 -1.24 -5.23 -7.41
CA CYS A 103 -1.00 -4.10 -8.30
C CYS A 103 -1.62 -2.82 -7.74
N LYS A 104 -0.89 -1.71 -7.86
CA LYS A 104 -1.39 -0.38 -7.52
C LYS A 104 -2.67 -0.05 -8.26
N ASP A 105 -3.59 0.58 -7.52
CA ASP A 105 -4.84 1.12 -8.03
C ASP A 105 -4.60 2.58 -8.47
N ASP A 106 -3.70 2.80 -9.44
CA ASP A 106 -3.29 4.16 -9.85
C ASP A 106 -4.44 5.01 -10.41
N THR A 107 -5.59 4.39 -10.70
CA THR A 107 -6.77 5.03 -11.28
C THR A 107 -7.81 5.47 -10.26
N LYS A 108 -7.69 5.06 -8.98
CA LYS A 108 -8.67 5.43 -7.95
C LYS A 108 -8.31 6.80 -7.36
N ARG A 109 -9.10 7.83 -7.69
CA ARG A 109 -8.89 9.19 -7.17
C ARG A 109 -9.39 9.30 -5.73
N GLU A 110 -8.97 10.35 -5.03
CA GLU A 110 -9.44 10.66 -3.66
C GLU A 110 -10.97 10.78 -3.57
N GLU A 111 -11.63 11.27 -4.62
CA GLU A 111 -13.10 11.39 -4.65
C GLU A 111 -13.81 10.04 -4.86
N ASP A 112 -13.10 9.02 -5.34
CA ASP A 112 -13.66 7.68 -5.61
C ASP A 112 -13.55 6.73 -4.39
N PHE A 113 -13.09 7.24 -3.24
CA PHE A 113 -13.03 6.44 -2.02
C PHE A 113 -14.44 6.30 -1.45
N ASP A 114 -14.93 5.07 -1.46
CA ASP A 114 -16.21 4.70 -0.89
C ASP A 114 -16.15 4.81 0.65
N PRO A 115 -16.93 5.72 1.28
CA PRO A 115 -16.96 5.87 2.74
C PRO A 115 -17.43 4.62 3.48
N HIS A 116 -18.15 3.72 2.81
CA HIS A 116 -18.67 2.48 3.36
C HIS A 116 -17.79 1.27 3.06
N ALA A 117 -16.74 1.42 2.23
CA ALA A 117 -15.82 0.33 1.96
C ALA A 117 -14.85 0.14 3.14
N PHE A 118 -14.81 -1.10 3.63
CA PHE A 118 -13.86 -1.52 4.67
C PHE A 118 -12.90 -2.56 4.11
N VAL A 119 -11.61 -2.35 4.33
CA VAL A 119 -10.58 -3.33 4.02
C VAL A 119 -9.72 -3.59 5.23
N ALA A 120 -9.56 -4.88 5.53
CA ALA A 120 -8.76 -5.35 6.66
C ALA A 120 -9.22 -4.76 8.02
N GLY A 121 -10.50 -4.42 8.13
CA GLY A 121 -11.11 -3.81 9.32
C GLY A 121 -11.01 -2.27 9.39
N PHE A 122 -10.53 -1.60 8.34
CA PHE A 122 -10.38 -0.15 8.31
C PHE A 122 -11.15 0.48 7.16
N PRO A 123 -11.67 1.71 7.33
CA PRO A 123 -12.32 2.43 6.25
C PRO A 123 -11.31 2.74 5.13
N ASP A 124 -11.81 2.85 3.91
CA ASP A 124 -11.02 3.11 2.72
C ASP A 124 -10.21 4.44 2.82
N SER A 125 -10.75 5.43 3.56
CA SER A 125 -10.09 6.70 3.87
C SER A 125 -8.77 6.53 4.64
N ALA A 126 -8.62 5.47 5.44
CA ALA A 126 -7.37 5.18 6.15
C ALA A 126 -6.22 4.88 5.17
N PHE A 127 -6.52 4.13 4.11
CA PHE A 127 -5.55 3.80 3.05
C PHE A 127 -5.27 5.00 2.16
N SER A 128 -6.27 5.88 1.94
CA SER A 128 -6.06 7.17 1.26
C SER A 128 -5.05 8.04 2.03
N LEU A 129 -5.25 8.22 3.35
CA LEU A 129 -4.31 8.97 4.17
C LEU A 129 -2.91 8.35 4.14
N ALA A 130 -2.81 7.02 4.25
CA ALA A 130 -1.53 6.32 4.20
C ALA A 130 -0.80 6.57 2.87
N ALA A 131 -1.52 6.59 1.73
CA ALA A 131 -0.93 6.90 0.44
C ALA A 131 -0.34 8.32 0.39
N ARG A 132 -1.04 9.31 0.95
CA ARG A 132 -0.56 10.70 1.04
C ARG A 132 0.64 10.87 2.00
N LEU A 133 0.66 10.13 3.11
CA LEU A 133 1.77 10.12 4.07
C LEU A 133 3.03 9.45 3.48
N LEU A 134 2.84 8.41 2.67
CA LEU A 134 3.88 7.63 2.02
C LEU A 134 4.19 8.11 0.58
N ASP A 135 3.89 9.37 0.28
CA ASP A 135 4.39 10.01 -0.94
C ASP A 135 5.93 10.09 -0.90
N PRO A 136 6.65 9.50 -1.87
CA PRO A 136 8.11 9.55 -1.91
C PRO A 136 8.65 10.98 -2.12
N ASN A 137 7.88 11.89 -2.73
CA ASN A 137 8.29 13.26 -2.93
C ASN A 137 7.94 14.13 -1.69
N PRO A 138 8.92 14.65 -0.96
CA PRO A 138 8.66 15.41 0.27
C PRO A 138 7.96 16.75 0.00
N ARG A 139 7.95 17.28 -1.23
CA ARG A 139 7.28 18.53 -1.58
C ARG A 139 5.78 18.39 -1.80
N THR A 140 5.31 17.18 -2.16
CA THR A 140 3.88 16.88 -2.41
C THR A 140 3.26 16.05 -1.29
N ARG A 141 4.09 15.44 -0.44
CA ARG A 141 3.67 14.73 0.77
C ARG A 141 2.82 15.63 1.66
N ILE A 142 1.70 15.08 2.14
CA ILE A 142 0.77 15.77 3.05
C ILE A 142 1.48 16.35 4.29
N SER A 143 1.11 17.58 4.66
CA SER A 143 1.57 18.22 5.89
C SER A 143 0.80 17.69 7.12
N ALA A 144 1.30 17.95 8.32
CA ALA A 144 0.58 17.55 9.55
C ALA A 144 -0.78 18.28 9.67
N ALA A 145 -0.81 19.57 9.34
CA ALA A 145 -2.03 20.37 9.37
C ALA A 145 -3.08 19.84 8.38
N ASP A 146 -2.68 19.51 7.15
CA ASP A 146 -3.60 18.96 6.14
C ASP A 146 -4.07 17.56 6.52
N ALA A 147 -3.21 16.76 7.18
CA ALA A 147 -3.58 15.42 7.65
C ALA A 147 -4.71 15.45 8.68
N LEU A 148 -4.72 16.44 9.59
CA LEU A 148 -5.80 16.60 10.58
C LEU A 148 -7.16 16.88 9.94
N HIS A 149 -7.19 17.51 8.77
CA HIS A 149 -8.42 17.78 8.02
C HIS A 149 -8.81 16.62 7.08
N HIS A 150 -7.97 15.58 6.97
CA HIS A 150 -8.24 14.44 6.11
C HIS A 150 -9.45 13.65 6.63
N PRO A 151 -10.36 13.16 5.76
CA PRO A 151 -11.59 12.45 6.16
C PRO A 151 -11.41 11.30 7.15
N PHE A 152 -10.23 10.67 7.17
CA PHE A 152 -9.91 9.62 8.14
C PHE A 152 -9.73 10.13 9.58
N LEU A 153 -9.14 11.32 9.76
CA LEU A 153 -8.87 11.90 11.08
C LEU A 153 -9.92 12.93 11.50
N SER A 154 -10.58 13.59 10.55
CA SER A 154 -11.64 14.56 10.85
C SER A 154 -12.99 13.93 11.20
N ALA A 155 -13.15 12.63 10.97
CA ALA A 155 -14.31 11.85 11.38
C ALA A 155 -14.18 11.27 12.82
N CYS A 156 -13.07 11.57 13.52
CA CYS A 156 -12.83 11.17 14.91
C CYS A 156 -13.26 12.26 15.91
#